data_AF-A0A6G1RI78-F1
#
_entry.id   AF-A0A6G1RI78-F1
#
_cell.length_a   1.000
_cell.length_b   1.000
_cell.length_c   1.000
_cell.angle_alpha   90.00
_cell.angle_beta   90.00
_cell.angle_gamma   90.00
#
_symmetry.space_group_name_H-M   'P 1'
#
loop_
_entity.id
_entity.type
_entity.pdbx_description
1 polymer ?
#
loop_
_entity_poly.entity_id
_entity_poly.type
_entity_poly.pdbx_seq_one_letter_code
_entity_poly.pdbx_strand_id
1 'polypeptide(L)'
;LEAARRAVLAAVRGTCAADLPRLLHWMRNNNDFDELMVSNNDVVLKNIAEDLRNCLPIEAMLSSEHQAIQKIQQNPLPMIHVDAFLYDDEFVDSLCEEGKMSRSYCTVCGSYKTASLGKCSFGN
;
A
#
# COMPACT_ATOMS: atom_id res chain seq x y z
N LEU A 1 -9.06 -16.56 -22.02
CA LEU A 1 -10.16 -15.71 -22.54
C LEU A 1 -11.49 -16.45 -22.63
N GLU A 2 -11.57 -17.60 -23.31
CA GLU A 2 -12.84 -18.33 -23.51
C GLU A 2 -13.53 -18.80 -22.22
N ALA A 3 -12.76 -19.24 -21.21
CA ALA A 3 -13.33 -19.59 -19.90
C ALA A 3 -14.00 -18.41 -19.20
N ALA A 4 -13.34 -17.24 -19.19
CA ALA A 4 -13.88 -16.01 -18.61
C ALA A 4 -15.14 -15.54 -19.35
N ARG A 5 -15.12 -15.57 -20.69
CA ARG A 5 -16.30 -15.24 -21.51
C ARG A 5 -17.50 -16.14 -21.19
N ARG A 6 -17.28 -17.45 -21.01
CA ARG A 6 -18.34 -18.38 -20.61
C ARG A 6 -18.87 -18.09 -19.21
N ALA A 7 -18.01 -17.74 -18.25
CA ALA A 7 -18.41 -17.39 -16.89
C ALA A 7 -19.31 -16.13 -16.88
N VAL A 8 -18.91 -15.09 -17.61
CA VAL A 8 -19.72 -13.86 -17.76
C VAL A 8 -21.07 -14.16 -18.39
N LEU A 9 -21.10 -14.95 -19.46
CA LEU A 9 -22.36 -15.34 -20.12
C LEU A 9 -23.26 -16.18 -19.19
N ALA A 10 -22.69 -17.02 -18.33
CA ALA A 10 -23.45 -17.80 -17.35
C ALA A 10 -24.06 -16.89 -16.28
N ALA A 11 -23.31 -15.90 -15.77
CA ALA A 11 -23.83 -14.92 -14.80
C ALA A 11 -24.97 -14.07 -15.39
N VAL A 12 -24.81 -13.60 -16.63
CA VAL A 12 -25.86 -12.87 -17.36
C VAL A 12 -27.12 -13.72 -17.55
N ARG A 13 -26.97 -15.00 -17.92
CA ARG A 13 -28.11 -15.91 -18.11
C ARG A 13 -28.81 -16.31 -16.81
N GLY A 14 -28.08 -16.35 -15.70
CA GLY A 14 -28.63 -16.67 -14.37
C GLY A 14 -29.34 -15.51 -13.68
N THR A 15 -29.24 -14.29 -14.23
CA THR A 15 -29.82 -13.09 -13.63
C THR A 15 -31.26 -12.89 -14.10
N CYS A 16 -32.16 -12.56 -13.17
CA CYS A 16 -33.55 -12.24 -13.50
C CYS A 16 -33.61 -11.06 -14.49
N ALA A 17 -34.52 -11.13 -15.47
CA ALA A 17 -34.63 -10.13 -16.53
C ALA A 17 -34.82 -8.69 -16.01
N ALA A 18 -35.47 -8.53 -14.85
CA ALA A 18 -35.68 -7.23 -14.20
C ALA A 18 -34.38 -6.60 -13.67
N ASP A 19 -33.41 -7.41 -13.23
CA ASP A 19 -32.14 -6.95 -12.64
C ASP A 19 -31.00 -6.90 -13.66
N LEU A 20 -31.19 -7.48 -14.85
CA LEU A 20 -30.18 -7.51 -15.90
C LEU A 20 -29.63 -6.12 -16.28
N PRO A 21 -30.45 -5.05 -16.42
CA PRO A 21 -29.92 -3.71 -16.69
C PRO A 21 -29.03 -3.19 -15.56
N ARG A 22 -29.37 -3.50 -14.30
CA ARG A 22 -28.59 -3.09 -13.12
C ARG A 22 -27.27 -3.82 -13.05
N LEU A 23 -27.26 -5.13 -13.33
CA LEU A 23 -26.04 -5.93 -13.40
C LEU A 23 -25.11 -5.41 -14.48
N LEU A 24 -25.60 -5.18 -15.71
CA LEU A 24 -24.77 -4.68 -16.80
C LEU A 24 -24.23 -3.28 -16.51
N HIS A 25 -25.03 -2.42 -15.88
CA HIS A 25 -24.58 -1.11 -15.43
C HIS A 25 -23.48 -1.22 -14.36
N TRP A 26 -23.63 -2.12 -13.39
CA TRP A 26 -22.62 -2.37 -12.36
C TRP A 26 -21.32 -2.91 -12.97
N MET A 27 -21.39 -3.95 -13.82
CA MET A 27 -20.23 -4.55 -14.46
C MET A 27 -19.43 -3.57 -15.33
N ARG A 28 -20.09 -2.55 -15.89
CA ARG A 28 -19.46 -1.55 -16.75
C ARG A 28 -18.78 -0.42 -15.97
N ASN A 29 -19.31 -0.07 -14.81
CA ASN A 29 -18.91 1.15 -14.08
C ASN A 29 -18.27 0.87 -12.73
N ASN A 30 -18.13 -0.40 -12.34
CA ASN A 30 -17.50 -0.76 -11.09
C ASN A 30 -16.02 -1.12 -11.30
N ASN A 31 -15.19 -0.62 -10.39
CA ASN A 31 -13.76 -0.83 -10.29
C ASN A 31 -13.40 -2.02 -9.37
N ASP A 32 -14.39 -2.78 -8.87
CA ASP A 32 -14.17 -3.99 -8.05
C ASP A 32 -13.23 -5.03 -8.71
N PHE A 33 -13.01 -4.95 -10.02
CA PHE A 33 -12.11 -5.83 -10.76
C PHE A 33 -10.73 -5.21 -11.05
N ASP A 34 -10.51 -3.94 -10.70
CA ASP A 34 -9.25 -3.24 -10.97
C ASP A 34 -8.08 -3.86 -10.20
N GLU A 35 -8.30 -4.31 -8.97
CA GLU A 35 -7.30 -5.07 -8.18
C GLU A 35 -6.88 -6.39 -8.86
N LEU A 36 -7.74 -6.95 -9.70
CA LEU A 36 -7.49 -8.19 -10.45
C LEU A 36 -6.87 -7.91 -11.84
N MET A 37 -6.82 -6.64 -12.25
CA MET A 37 -6.30 -6.18 -13.53
C MET A 37 -4.91 -5.59 -13.34
N VAL A 38 -3.89 -6.45 -13.39
CA VAL A 38 -2.49 -5.96 -13.39
C VAL A 38 -2.15 -5.44 -14.79
N SER A 39 -1.99 -4.13 -14.92
CA SER A 39 -1.53 -3.50 -16.15
C SER A 39 0.00 -3.55 -16.27
N ASN A 40 0.52 -3.39 -17.49
CA ASN A 40 1.96 -3.26 -17.71
C ASN A 40 2.56 -2.08 -16.93
N ASN A 41 1.80 -0.99 -16.74
CA ASN A 41 2.25 0.15 -15.97
C ASN A 41 2.43 -0.22 -14.50
N ASP A 42 1.52 -1.01 -13.93
CA ASP A 42 1.62 -1.47 -12.54
C ASP A 42 2.84 -2.37 -12.35
N VAL A 43 3.13 -3.25 -13.31
CA VAL A 43 4.33 -4.09 -13.28
C VAL A 43 5.59 -3.23 -13.35
N VAL A 44 5.63 -2.24 -14.24
CA VAL A 44 6.78 -1.33 -14.37
C VAL A 44 7.00 -0.54 -13.09
N LEU A 45 5.95 0.02 -12.49
CA LEU A 45 6.05 0.78 -11.24
C LEU A 45 6.51 -0.11 -10.07
N LYS A 46 6.00 -1.34 -9.97
CA LYS A 46 6.46 -2.32 -8.97
C LYS A 46 7.94 -2.67 -9.13
N ASN A 47 8.40 -2.88 -10.35
CA ASN A 47 9.82 -3.14 -10.62
C ASN A 47 10.70 -1.93 -10.25
N ILE A 48 10.27 -0.71 -10.58
CA ILE A 48 10.98 0.51 -10.18
C ILE A 48 11.06 0.61 -8.65
N ALA A 49 9.96 0.37 -7.94
CA ALA A 49 9.94 0.38 -6.49
C ALA A 49 10.87 -0.68 -5.88
N GLU A 50 10.92 -1.88 -6.48
CA GLU A 50 11.84 -2.95 -6.06
C GLU A 50 13.32 -2.57 -6.27
N ASP A 51 13.67 -2.04 -7.42
CA ASP A 51 15.03 -1.59 -7.71
C ASP A 51 15.48 -0.48 -6.75
N LEU A 52 14.60 0.48 -6.47
CA LEU A 52 14.87 1.56 -5.52
C LEU A 52 15.07 1.03 -4.09
N ARG A 53 14.25 0.08 -3.64
CA ARG A 53 14.41 -0.57 -2.31
C ARG A 53 15.76 -1.28 -2.17
N ASN A 54 16.29 -1.85 -3.26
CA ASN A 54 17.59 -2.50 -3.24
C ASN A 54 18.78 -1.53 -3.17
N CYS A 55 18.57 -0.26 -3.56
CA CYS A 55 19.63 0.74 -3.65
C CYS A 55 19.58 1.79 -2.53
N LEU A 56 18.43 1.95 -1.87
CA LEU A 56 18.18 3.02 -0.92
C LEU A 56 17.91 2.48 0.49
N PRO A 57 18.29 3.23 1.54
CA PRO A 57 17.84 2.92 2.90
C PRO A 57 16.31 3.07 3.00
N ILE A 58 15.70 2.41 3.99
CA ILE A 58 14.25 2.45 4.23
C ILE A 58 13.76 3.88 4.47
N GLU A 59 14.57 4.68 5.17
CA GLU A 59 14.28 6.06 5.53
C GLU A 59 14.75 7.07 4.47
N ALA A 60 15.06 6.62 3.25
CA ALA A 60 15.46 7.50 2.18
C ALA A 60 14.38 8.56 1.91
N MET A 61 14.80 9.81 1.91
CA MET A 61 13.96 10.95 1.59
C MET A 61 14.60 11.74 0.46
N LEU A 62 13.78 12.19 -0.47
CA LEU A 62 14.24 13.12 -1.49
C LEU A 62 14.50 14.49 -0.86
N SER A 63 15.58 15.15 -1.28
CA SER A 63 15.89 16.50 -0.80
C SER A 63 14.81 17.54 -1.16
N SER A 64 13.99 17.24 -2.17
CA SER A 64 12.82 18.03 -2.55
C SER A 64 11.59 17.81 -1.67
N GLU A 65 11.61 16.86 -0.74
CA GLU A 65 10.48 16.48 0.11
C GLU A 65 10.35 17.37 1.36
N HIS A 66 10.15 18.65 1.13
CA HIS A 66 10.18 19.69 2.17
C HIS A 66 9.16 19.47 3.30
N GLN A 67 7.96 18.95 2.98
CA GLN A 67 6.88 18.78 3.96
C GLN A 67 7.19 17.69 4.98
N ALA A 68 7.69 16.54 4.54
CA ALA A 68 8.04 15.45 5.44
C ALA A 68 9.24 15.85 6.31
N ILE A 69 10.25 16.51 5.73
CA ILE A 69 11.40 17.04 6.50
C ILE A 69 10.92 18.02 7.58
N GLN A 70 10.02 18.95 7.23
CA GLN A 70 9.45 19.89 8.20
C GLN A 70 8.65 19.19 9.30
N LYS A 71 7.84 18.19 8.98
CA LYS A 71 7.07 17.42 9.98
C LYS A 71 7.98 16.68 10.97
N ILE A 72 9.07 16.10 10.49
CA ILE A 72 10.08 15.44 11.33
C ILE A 72 10.79 16.47 12.24
N GLN A 73 11.14 17.64 11.70
CA GLN A 73 11.77 18.70 12.48
C GLN A 73 10.84 19.32 13.53
N GLN A 74 9.54 19.44 13.23
CA GLN A 74 8.54 20.04 14.12
C GLN A 74 8.04 19.07 15.20
N ASN A 75 8.08 17.76 14.94
CA ASN A 75 7.67 16.73 15.90
C ASN A 75 8.88 15.92 16.38
N PRO A 76 9.46 16.22 17.55
CA PRO A 76 10.60 15.49 18.11
C PRO A 76 10.21 14.10 18.65
N LEU A 77 9.01 13.61 18.31
CA LEU A 77 8.61 12.25 18.63
C LEU A 77 9.43 11.27 17.78
N PRO A 78 9.83 10.12 18.35
CA PRO A 78 10.47 9.06 17.58
C PRO A 78 9.54 8.64 16.43
N MET A 79 9.99 8.88 15.20
CA MET A 79 9.27 8.61 13.98
C MET A 79 10.26 8.12 12.93
N ILE A 80 9.81 7.18 12.11
CA ILE A 80 10.53 6.71 10.94
C ILE A 80 9.69 7.12 9.74
N HIS A 81 10.32 7.82 8.79
CA HIS A 81 9.70 8.11 7.51
C HIS A 81 9.85 6.91 6.59
N VAL A 82 8.77 6.54 5.91
CA VAL A 82 8.76 5.52 4.86
C VAL A 82 8.03 6.09 3.65
N ASP A 83 8.60 5.92 2.47
CA ASP A 83 8.00 6.40 1.22
C ASP A 83 6.85 5.48 0.81
N ALA A 84 5.65 6.04 0.64
CA ALA A 84 4.42 5.29 0.35
C ALA A 84 4.38 4.64 -1.05
N PHE A 85 5.24 5.08 -1.98
CA PHE A 85 5.39 4.41 -3.28
C PHE A 85 6.29 3.17 -3.15
N LEU A 86 7.27 3.19 -2.26
CA LEU A 86 8.19 2.06 -2.03
C LEU A 86 7.65 1.03 -1.03
N TYR A 87 6.96 1.51 0.01
CA TYR A 87 6.53 0.74 1.16
C TYR A 87 5.06 1.03 1.44
N ASP A 88 4.17 0.13 1.00
CA ASP A 88 2.77 0.14 1.42
C ASP A 88 2.61 -0.39 2.86
N ASP A 89 1.40 -0.25 3.42
CA ASP A 89 1.12 -0.63 4.80
C ASP A 89 1.36 -2.14 5.05
N GLU A 90 1.05 -3.01 4.08
CA GLU A 90 1.28 -4.46 4.19
C GLU A 90 2.78 -4.80 4.21
N PHE A 91 3.58 -4.09 3.40
CA PHE A 91 5.02 -4.26 3.36
C PHE A 91 5.68 -3.74 4.64
N VAL A 92 5.23 -2.60 5.17
CA VAL A 92 5.67 -2.07 6.47
C VAL A 92 5.38 -3.06 7.59
N ASP A 93 4.20 -3.68 7.58
CA ASP A 93 3.83 -4.70 8.56
C ASP A 93 4.73 -5.94 8.45
N SER A 94 5.03 -6.38 7.23
CA SER A 94 5.96 -7.50 6.97
C SER A 94 7.38 -7.17 7.47
N LEU A 95 7.88 -5.96 7.23
CA LEU A 95 9.19 -5.52 7.75
C LEU A 95 9.24 -5.50 9.28
N CYS A 96 8.12 -5.16 9.92
CA CYS A 96 7.99 -5.22 11.38
C CYS A 96 8.05 -6.66 11.89
N GLU A 97 7.42 -7.60 11.19
CA GLU A 97 7.41 -9.02 11.55
C GLU A 97 8.78 -9.68 11.32
N GLU A 98 9.47 -9.32 10.24
CA GLU A 98 10.83 -9.76 9.95
C GLU A 98 11.89 -9.15 10.89
N GLY A 99 11.50 -8.18 11.73
CA GLY A 99 12.40 -7.48 12.65
C GLY A 99 13.35 -6.48 11.96
N LYS A 100 13.11 -6.17 10.68
CA LYS A 100 13.84 -5.11 9.94
C LYS A 100 13.36 -3.71 10.33
N MET A 101 12.13 -3.60 10.78
CA MET A 101 11.55 -2.41 11.38
C MET A 101 11.02 -2.75 12.77
N SER A 102 11.03 -1.79 13.71
CA SER A 102 10.45 -2.01 15.04
C SER A 102 9.26 -1.09 15.23
N ARG A 103 8.15 -1.62 15.75
CA ARG A 103 7.02 -0.82 16.24
C ARG A 103 7.29 -0.19 17.61
N SER A 104 8.52 -0.29 18.11
CA SER A 104 8.91 0.21 19.41
C SER A 104 10.25 0.93 19.35
N TYR A 105 10.40 1.99 20.13
CA TYR A 105 11.64 2.75 20.25
C TYR A 105 12.16 2.67 21.67
N CYS A 106 13.48 2.71 21.84
CA CYS A 106 14.04 2.73 23.18
C CYS A 106 13.93 4.12 23.82
N THR A 107 13.47 4.17 25.07
CA THR A 107 13.28 5.41 25.82
C THR A 107 14.49 5.81 26.66
N VAL A 108 15.44 4.90 26.93
CA VAL A 108 16.52 5.15 27.91
C VAL A 108 17.87 4.50 27.59
N CYS A 109 17.92 3.30 27.00
CA CYS A 109 19.13 2.44 27.04
C CYS A 109 19.52 1.74 25.73
N GLY A 110 18.85 2.03 24.61
CA GLY A 110 19.04 1.33 23.33
C GLY A 110 18.61 -0.14 23.29
N SER A 111 18.00 -0.71 24.34
CA SER A 111 17.72 -2.15 24.41
C SER A 111 16.36 -2.50 25.04
N TYR A 112 16.24 -2.54 26.38
CA TYR A 112 15.11 -3.22 27.05
C TYR A 112 13.96 -2.30 27.46
N LYS A 113 14.22 -1.00 27.65
CA LYS A 113 13.18 -0.03 27.99
C LYS A 113 12.59 0.55 26.72
N THR A 114 11.64 -0.15 26.11
CA THR A 114 11.00 0.28 24.86
C THR A 114 9.60 0.84 25.10
N ALA A 115 9.20 1.81 24.29
CA ALA A 115 7.83 2.32 24.20
C ALA A 115 7.34 2.12 22.77
N SER A 116 6.03 1.94 22.59
CA SER A 116 5.44 1.79 21.25
C SER A 116 5.63 3.09 20.46
N LEU A 117 6.08 2.97 19.22
CA LEU A 117 5.81 4.00 18.22
C LEU A 117 4.28 4.01 18.07
N GLY A 118 3.66 5.18 18.19
CA GLY A 118 2.20 5.30 18.02
C GLY A 118 1.76 4.83 16.64
N LYS A 119 0.47 4.53 16.45
CA LYS A 119 -0.06 4.22 15.11
C LYS A 119 0.30 5.35 14.15
N CYS A 120 0.79 4.99 12.96
CA CYS A 120 0.98 5.90 11.83
C CYS A 120 -0.36 6.58 11.52
N SER A 121 -0.59 7.77 12.07
CA SER A 121 -1.70 8.61 11.70
C SER A 121 -1.28 9.37 10.44
N PHE A 122 -1.62 8.82 9.28
CA PHE A 122 -1.66 9.58 8.04
C PHE A 122 -2.67 10.72 8.24
N GLY A 123 -2.15 11.95 8.33
CA GLY A 123 -2.98 13.14 8.40
C GLY A 123 -3.77 13.28 7.09
N ASN A 124 -5.08 13.46 7.22
CA ASN A 124 -6.03 13.78 6.16
C ASN A 124 -5.55 14.91 5.25
#